data_AF-A0A4U9TSF9-F1
#
_entry.id   AF-A0A4U9TSF9-F1
#
_cell.length_a   1.000
_cell.length_b   1.000
_cell.length_c   1.000
_cell.angle_alpha   90.00
_cell.angle_beta   90.00
_cell.angle_gamma   90.00
#
_symmetry.space_group_name_H-M   'P 1'
#
loop_
_entity.id
_entity.type
_entity.pdbx_description
1 polymer ?
#
loop_
_entity_poly.entity_id
_entity_poly.type
_entity_poly.pdbx_seq_one_letter_code
_entity_poly.pdbx_strand_id
1 'polypeptide(L)'
;MMILVWLAVFPAMFWGMYNVGQQTIPALHHLYSGEQLQQVLAGDWHYWLAQMLGATLGADAGWISKMVLGATYFVPIYAVVFLVGGFWEVVFAMVRKHEINEGFFVTSILFALIVPPTMPLWQAALGISFGVVVAKEIFGGTGRNFLNPALAGRAFLFFAYPAQISGDLVWTAADGFSGATPLAQWSVGGVHSLTNVTTGQSISWHGRVYR
;
A
#
# COMPACT_ATOMS: atom_id res chain seq x y z
N MET A 1 -19.83 13.66 8.14
CA MET A 1 -19.17 12.75 9.10
C MET A 1 -18.11 11.86 8.43
N MET A 2 -18.32 11.40 7.20
CA MET A 2 -17.37 10.51 6.51
C MET A 2 -16.06 11.21 6.12
N ILE A 3 -16.13 12.51 5.79
CA ILE A 3 -14.93 13.35 5.58
C ILE A 3 -14.02 13.41 6.82
N LEU A 4 -14.57 13.39 8.03
CA LEU A 4 -13.79 13.41 9.26
C LEU A 4 -12.99 12.12 9.44
N VAL A 5 -13.60 10.98 9.12
CA VAL A 5 -12.91 9.68 9.16
C VAL A 5 -11.84 9.60 8.07
N TRP A 6 -12.14 10.09 6.86
CA TRP A 6 -11.17 10.19 5.78
C TRP A 6 -9.94 11.02 6.17
N LEU A 7 -10.14 12.19 6.79
CA LEU A 7 -9.06 13.02 7.31
C LEU A 7 -8.32 12.37 8.49
N ALA A 8 -9.02 11.66 9.37
CA ALA A 8 -8.42 10.98 10.52
C ALA A 8 -7.43 9.86 10.12
N VAL A 9 -7.53 9.35 8.89
CA VAL A 9 -6.61 8.35 8.35
C VAL A 9 -5.31 8.98 7.81
N PHE A 10 -5.26 10.30 7.61
CA PHE A 10 -4.09 10.96 7.02
C PHE A 10 -2.78 10.76 7.81
N PRO A 11 -2.76 10.81 9.16
CA PRO A 11 -1.54 10.51 9.90
C PRO A 11 -0.99 9.10 9.59
N ALA A 12 -1.87 8.10 9.50
CA ALA A 12 -1.48 6.74 9.14
C ALA A 12 -1.03 6.63 7.67
N MET A 13 -1.68 7.37 6.77
CA MET A 13 -1.31 7.46 5.36
C MET A 13 0.11 8.04 5.18
N PHE A 14 0.40 9.18 5.80
CA PHE A 14 1.74 9.80 5.72
C PHE A 14 2.80 8.93 6.37
N TRP A 15 2.48 8.30 7.50
CA TRP A 15 3.37 7.33 8.13
C TRP A 15 3.64 6.14 7.20
N GLY A 16 2.61 5.62 6.52
CA GLY A 16 2.74 4.57 5.52
C GLY A 16 3.68 4.97 4.38
N MET A 17 3.49 6.15 3.78
CA MET A 17 4.38 6.68 2.74
C MET A 17 5.84 6.78 3.24
N TYR A 18 6.05 7.35 4.42
CA TYR A 18 7.39 7.42 5.00
C TYR A 18 8.02 6.04 5.19
N ASN A 19 7.26 5.05 5.68
CA ASN A 19 7.76 3.70 5.91
C ASN A 19 8.12 2.97 4.61
N VAL A 20 7.34 3.16 3.54
CA VAL A 20 7.68 2.60 2.23
C VAL A 20 9.07 3.08 1.80
N GLY A 21 9.34 4.39 1.86
CA GLY A 21 10.67 4.90 1.53
C GLY A 21 11.76 4.49 2.52
N GLN A 22 11.46 4.45 3.81
CA GLN A 22 12.41 4.05 4.86
C GLN A 22 12.88 2.60 4.72
N GLN A 23 12.03 1.71 4.23
CA GLN A 23 12.40 0.32 3.96
C GLN A 23 13.04 0.16 2.57
N THR A 24 12.56 0.89 1.58
CA THR A 24 13.01 0.77 0.18
C THR A 24 14.45 1.25 -0.02
N ILE A 25 14.80 2.45 0.49
CA ILE A 25 16.13 3.02 0.23
C ILE A 25 17.24 2.11 0.78
N PRO A 26 17.21 1.67 2.05
CA PRO A 26 18.23 0.76 2.57
C PRO A 26 18.21 -0.61 1.90
N ALA A 27 17.03 -1.12 1.49
CA ALA A 27 16.94 -2.38 0.75
C ALA A 27 17.61 -2.30 -0.64
N LEU A 28 17.45 -1.17 -1.35
CA LEU A 28 18.13 -0.95 -2.63
C LEU A 28 19.66 -0.93 -2.49
N HIS A 29 20.18 -0.25 -1.46
CA HIS A 29 21.63 -0.22 -1.18
C HIS A 29 22.16 -1.56 -0.66
N HIS A 30 21.30 -2.42 -0.10
CA HIS A 30 21.67 -3.78 0.29
C HIS A 30 21.79 -4.71 -0.92
N LEU A 31 20.93 -4.55 -1.92
CA LEU A 31 20.86 -5.42 -3.09
C LEU A 31 21.79 -4.99 -4.24
N TYR A 32 21.94 -3.69 -4.46
CA TYR A 32 22.61 -3.15 -5.64
C TYR A 32 23.71 -2.17 -5.23
N SER A 33 24.83 -2.19 -5.95
CA SER A 33 25.95 -1.26 -5.72
C SER A 33 26.54 -0.77 -7.04
N GLY A 34 27.13 0.44 -7.02
CA GLY A 34 27.81 1.03 -8.18
C GLY A 34 26.88 1.21 -9.39
N GLU A 35 27.31 0.69 -10.54
CA GLU A 35 26.61 0.83 -11.83
C GLU A 35 25.24 0.12 -11.84
N GLN A 36 25.11 -1.02 -11.16
CA GLN A 36 23.86 -1.78 -11.08
C GLN A 36 22.75 -0.98 -10.40
N LEU A 37 23.08 -0.24 -9.34
CA LEU A 37 22.12 0.63 -8.66
C LEU A 37 21.59 1.71 -9.60
N GLN A 38 22.46 2.33 -10.41
CA GLN A 38 22.05 3.35 -11.37
C GLN A 38 21.12 2.77 -12.45
N GLN A 39 21.36 1.54 -12.90
CA GLN A 39 20.49 0.86 -13.86
C GLN A 39 19.10 0.59 -13.28
N VAL A 40 18.99 0.10 -12.04
CA VAL A 40 17.71 -0.14 -11.36
C VAL A 40 16.94 1.17 -11.14
N LEU A 41 17.63 2.23 -10.70
CA LEU A 41 17.03 3.54 -10.51
C LEU A 41 16.48 4.15 -11.81
N ALA A 42 17.15 3.89 -12.94
CA ALA A 42 16.69 4.33 -14.26
C ALA A 42 15.55 3.46 -14.84
N GLY A 43 15.43 2.20 -14.38
CA GLY A 43 14.46 1.23 -14.90
C GLY A 43 13.05 1.38 -14.35
N ASP A 44 12.89 1.98 -13.18
CA ASP A 44 11.57 2.17 -12.53
C ASP A 44 11.14 3.65 -12.53
N TRP A 45 9.95 3.91 -13.05
CA TRP A 45 9.36 5.24 -13.11
C TRP A 45 9.09 5.81 -11.71
N HIS A 46 8.88 4.97 -10.68
CA HIS A 46 8.70 5.44 -9.31
C HIS A 46 9.95 6.18 -8.81
N TYR A 47 11.13 5.61 -9.05
CA TYR A 47 12.41 6.20 -8.63
C TYR A 47 12.72 7.46 -9.42
N TRP A 48 12.50 7.43 -10.73
CA TRP A 48 12.62 8.61 -11.59
C TRP A 48 11.71 9.75 -11.12
N LEU A 49 10.43 9.46 -10.85
CA LEU A 49 9.48 10.47 -10.39
C LEU A 49 9.88 11.02 -9.00
N ALA A 50 10.35 10.15 -8.10
CA ALA A 50 10.81 10.57 -6.78
C ALA A 50 12.01 11.52 -6.90
N GLN A 51 13.00 11.22 -7.75
CA GLN A 51 14.14 12.09 -8.01
C GLN A 51 13.74 13.41 -8.66
N MET A 52 12.79 13.37 -9.62
CA MET A 52 12.23 14.57 -10.24
C MET A 52 11.55 15.49 -9.22
N LEU A 53 10.89 14.92 -8.22
CA LEU A 53 10.28 15.63 -7.09
C LEU A 53 11.28 16.04 -6.00
N GLY A 54 12.58 15.84 -6.22
CA GLY A 54 13.66 16.26 -5.32
C GLY A 54 14.02 15.24 -4.24
N ALA A 55 13.55 13.99 -4.33
CA ALA A 55 13.94 12.95 -3.39
C ALA A 55 15.38 12.48 -3.66
N THR A 56 16.17 12.44 -2.60
CA THR A 56 17.49 11.79 -2.61
C THR A 56 17.35 10.30 -2.30
N LEU A 57 17.93 9.45 -3.13
CA LEU A 57 17.92 7.98 -2.96
C LEU A 57 19.25 7.45 -2.41
N GLY A 58 20.09 8.32 -1.85
CA GLY A 58 21.33 7.95 -1.18
C GLY A 58 21.10 7.37 0.22
N ALA A 59 22.16 6.81 0.83
CA ALA A 59 22.10 6.28 2.19
C ALA A 59 21.69 7.34 3.24
N ASP A 60 22.06 8.61 2.99
CA ASP A 60 21.73 9.76 3.84
C ASP A 60 20.39 10.42 3.50
N ALA A 61 19.48 9.70 2.84
CA ALA A 61 18.17 10.22 2.48
C ALA A 61 17.39 10.74 3.70
N GLY A 62 17.06 12.04 3.65
CA GLY A 62 16.23 12.69 4.65
C GLY A 62 14.81 12.11 4.69
N TRP A 63 14.07 12.45 5.75
CA TRP A 63 12.70 11.95 5.94
C TRP A 63 11.74 12.39 4.82
N ILE A 64 11.96 13.58 4.25
CA ILE A 64 11.17 14.09 3.11
C ILE A 64 11.41 13.22 1.88
N SER A 65 12.66 12.89 1.55
CA SER A 65 12.99 12.03 0.42
C SER A 65 12.32 10.65 0.55
N LYS A 66 12.34 10.07 1.75
CA LYS A 66 11.65 8.80 2.06
C LYS A 66 10.13 8.91 1.86
N MET A 67 9.53 9.99 2.33
CA MET A 67 8.09 10.22 2.17
C MET A 67 7.69 10.43 0.71
N VAL A 68 8.47 11.21 -0.05
CA VAL A 68 8.24 11.44 -1.49
C VAL A 68 8.33 10.13 -2.26
N LEU A 69 9.35 9.31 -1.99
CA LEU A 69 9.45 7.97 -2.59
C LEU A 69 8.23 7.11 -2.26
N GLY A 70 7.78 7.06 -1.01
CA GLY A 70 6.57 6.29 -0.70
C GLY A 70 5.30 6.85 -1.34
N ALA A 71 5.22 8.16 -1.53
CA ALA A 71 4.10 8.80 -2.22
C ALA A 71 4.03 8.39 -3.70
N THR A 72 5.17 8.16 -4.37
CA THR A 72 5.17 7.72 -5.77
C THR A 72 4.53 6.35 -5.96
N TYR A 73 4.62 5.47 -4.96
CA TYR A 73 3.96 4.16 -4.94
C TYR A 73 2.49 4.26 -4.52
N PHE A 74 2.20 4.99 -3.43
CA PHE A 74 0.85 5.03 -2.87
C PHE A 74 -0.14 5.83 -3.73
N VAL A 75 0.24 7.02 -4.21
CA VAL A 75 -0.68 7.95 -4.88
C VAL A 75 -1.30 7.32 -6.14
N PRO A 76 -0.54 6.61 -7.00
CA PRO A 76 -1.10 5.99 -8.19
C PRO A 76 -2.05 4.83 -7.88
N ILE A 77 -1.76 4.02 -6.84
CA ILE A 77 -2.71 3.01 -6.34
C ILE A 77 -3.99 3.69 -5.87
N TYR A 78 -3.89 4.72 -5.01
CA TYR A 78 -5.05 5.45 -4.50
C TYR A 78 -5.87 6.08 -5.63
N ALA A 79 -5.22 6.69 -6.62
CA ALA A 79 -5.87 7.29 -7.78
C ALA A 79 -6.66 6.26 -8.58
N VAL A 80 -6.06 5.10 -8.89
CA VAL A 80 -6.76 4.03 -9.63
C VAL A 80 -7.92 3.46 -8.83
N VAL A 81 -7.72 3.21 -7.53
CA VAL A 81 -8.78 2.71 -6.64
C VAL A 81 -9.95 3.69 -6.59
N PHE A 82 -9.66 4.99 -6.45
CA PHE A 82 -10.67 6.04 -6.38
C PHE A 82 -11.43 6.17 -7.71
N LEU A 83 -10.72 6.19 -8.85
CA LEU A 83 -11.34 6.33 -10.16
C LEU A 83 -12.21 5.12 -10.52
N VAL A 84 -11.70 3.90 -10.34
CA VAL A 84 -12.40 2.67 -10.74
C VAL A 84 -13.56 2.36 -9.80
N GLY A 85 -13.36 2.47 -8.48
CA GLY A 85 -14.45 2.27 -7.54
C GLY A 85 -15.52 3.36 -7.62
N GLY A 86 -15.10 4.62 -7.82
CA GLY A 86 -16.00 5.75 -8.04
C GLY A 86 -16.81 5.59 -9.32
N PHE A 87 -16.19 5.08 -10.40
CA PHE A 87 -16.89 4.73 -11.63
C PHE A 87 -18.04 3.75 -11.37
N TRP A 88 -17.79 2.66 -10.65
CA TRP A 88 -18.84 1.69 -10.31
C TRP A 88 -19.94 2.31 -9.44
N GLU A 89 -19.57 3.11 -8.44
CA GLU A 89 -20.53 3.78 -7.59
C GLU A 89 -21.46 4.72 -8.38
N VAL A 90 -20.90 5.49 -9.31
CA VAL A 90 -21.66 6.37 -10.21
C VAL A 90 -22.58 5.55 -11.12
N VAL A 91 -22.08 4.45 -11.71
CA VAL A 91 -22.89 3.57 -12.56
C VAL A 91 -24.09 3.00 -11.80
N PHE A 92 -23.88 2.46 -10.60
CA PHE A 92 -24.97 1.89 -9.81
C PHE A 92 -25.95 2.96 -9.30
N ALA A 93 -25.46 4.13 -8.91
CA ALA A 93 -26.29 5.26 -8.53
C ALA A 93 -27.19 5.72 -9.69
N MET A 94 -26.66 5.80 -10.92
CA MET A 94 -27.44 6.11 -12.13
C MET A 94 -28.49 5.06 -12.44
N VAL A 95 -28.14 3.77 -12.39
CA VAL A 95 -29.06 2.65 -12.67
C VAL A 95 -30.21 2.60 -11.66
N ARG A 96 -29.91 2.87 -10.39
CA ARG A 96 -30.89 2.79 -9.28
C ARG A 96 -31.53 4.11 -8.91
N LYS A 97 -31.15 5.21 -9.57
CA LYS A 97 -31.68 6.56 -9.36
C LYS A 97 -31.60 7.02 -7.89
N HIS A 98 -30.49 6.74 -7.22
CA HIS A 98 -30.21 7.28 -5.88
C HIS A 98 -28.98 8.20 -5.90
N GLU A 99 -28.80 8.97 -4.84
CA GLU A 99 -27.66 9.86 -4.68
C GLU A 99 -26.35 9.09 -4.43
N ILE A 100 -25.24 9.68 -4.85
CA ILE A 100 -23.89 9.15 -4.60
C ILE A 100 -23.58 9.33 -3.11
N ASN A 101 -23.08 8.28 -2.47
CA ASN A 101 -22.78 8.31 -1.05
C ASN A 101 -21.30 8.63 -0.79
N GLU A 102 -21.02 9.49 0.20
CA GLU A 102 -19.65 9.81 0.61
C GLU A 102 -18.84 8.60 1.12
N GLY A 103 -19.49 7.48 1.43
CA GLY A 103 -18.83 6.30 2.01
C GLY A 103 -17.79 5.65 1.12
N PHE A 104 -17.80 5.95 -0.17
CA PHE A 104 -16.73 5.57 -1.06
C PHE A 104 -15.38 6.21 -0.73
N PHE A 105 -15.36 7.46 -0.25
CA PHE A 105 -14.11 8.15 0.10
C PHE A 105 -13.33 7.39 1.17
N VAL A 106 -14.05 6.85 2.16
CA VAL A 106 -13.44 6.04 3.22
C VAL A 106 -13.03 4.66 2.68
N THR A 107 -13.85 4.05 1.84
CA THR A 107 -13.56 2.72 1.27
C THR A 107 -12.30 2.75 0.38
N SER A 108 -12.17 3.77 -0.47
CA SER A 108 -11.03 3.93 -1.38
C SER A 108 -9.71 4.14 -0.65
N ILE A 109 -9.67 5.02 0.36
CA ILE A 109 -8.43 5.26 1.12
C ILE A 109 -8.05 4.03 1.96
N LEU A 110 -9.03 3.37 2.59
CA LEU A 110 -8.76 2.17 3.38
C LEU A 110 -8.27 1.03 2.50
N PHE A 111 -8.86 0.81 1.33
CA PHE A 111 -8.43 -0.22 0.39
C PHE A 111 -6.99 0.03 -0.08
N ALA A 112 -6.65 1.27 -0.44
CA ALA A 112 -5.29 1.61 -0.88
C ALA A 112 -4.23 1.43 0.22
N LEU A 113 -4.60 1.58 1.50
CA LEU A 113 -3.68 1.43 2.63
C LEU A 113 -3.46 -0.02 3.10
N ILE A 114 -4.36 -0.95 2.74
CA ILE A 114 -4.28 -2.36 3.19
C ILE A 114 -3.69 -3.29 2.13
N VAL A 115 -3.35 -2.76 0.95
CA VAL A 115 -2.66 -3.47 -0.13
C VAL A 115 -1.17 -3.14 -0.15
N PRO A 116 -0.31 -4.05 -0.65
CA PRO A 116 1.12 -3.76 -0.80
C PRO A 116 1.41 -2.59 -1.75
N PRO A 117 2.50 -1.83 -1.53
CA PRO A 117 2.86 -0.67 -2.34
C PRO A 117 3.32 -1.03 -3.76
N THR A 118 3.79 -2.27 -3.98
CA THR A 118 4.25 -2.77 -5.29
C THR A 118 3.14 -3.43 -6.10
N MET A 119 1.89 -3.38 -5.61
CA MET A 119 0.77 -4.01 -6.28
C MET A 119 0.55 -3.42 -7.68
N PRO A 120 0.45 -4.25 -8.73
CA PRO A 120 0.11 -3.75 -10.07
C PRO A 120 -1.21 -2.98 -10.07
N LEU A 121 -1.24 -1.82 -10.72
CA LEU A 121 -2.40 -0.92 -10.72
C LEU A 121 -3.69 -1.59 -11.22
N TRP A 122 -3.58 -2.50 -12.19
CA TRP A 122 -4.72 -3.25 -12.70
C TRP A 122 -5.30 -4.23 -11.67
N GLN A 123 -4.48 -4.80 -10.78
CA GLN A 123 -4.97 -5.65 -9.70
C GLN A 123 -5.71 -4.83 -8.66
N ALA A 124 -5.18 -3.65 -8.30
CA ALA A 124 -5.88 -2.72 -7.44
C ALA A 124 -7.26 -2.34 -8.00
N ALA A 125 -7.36 -2.10 -9.32
CA ALA A 125 -8.61 -1.85 -10.03
C ALA A 125 -9.59 -3.03 -9.94
N LEU A 126 -9.14 -4.27 -10.14
CA LEU A 126 -9.99 -5.46 -10.02
C LEU A 126 -10.45 -5.70 -8.58
N GLY A 127 -9.55 -5.51 -7.61
CA GLY A 127 -9.86 -5.66 -6.19
C GLY A 127 -10.93 -4.69 -5.71
N ILE A 128 -10.79 -3.40 -6.03
CA ILE A 128 -11.83 -2.41 -5.68
C ILE A 128 -13.13 -2.68 -6.44
N SER A 129 -13.06 -3.11 -7.71
CA SER A 129 -14.25 -3.46 -8.49
C SER A 129 -15.03 -4.59 -7.82
N PHE A 130 -14.34 -5.66 -7.41
CA PHE A 130 -14.98 -6.76 -6.67
C PHE A 130 -15.59 -6.28 -5.35
N GLY A 131 -14.83 -5.50 -4.56
CA GLY A 131 -15.31 -4.97 -3.29
C GLY A 131 -16.56 -4.09 -3.44
N VAL A 132 -16.54 -3.13 -4.36
CA VAL A 132 -17.65 -2.21 -4.59
C VAL A 132 -18.83 -2.94 -5.22
N VAL A 133 -18.65 -3.66 -6.32
CA VAL A 133 -19.76 -4.29 -7.03
C VAL A 133 -20.36 -5.42 -6.19
N VAL A 134 -19.53 -6.37 -5.76
CA VAL A 134 -20.03 -7.61 -5.13
C VAL A 134 -20.40 -7.38 -3.67
N ALA A 135 -19.55 -6.74 -2.88
CA ALA A 135 -19.77 -6.64 -1.44
C ALA A 135 -20.62 -5.43 -1.00
N LYS A 136 -20.82 -4.44 -1.87
CA LYS A 136 -21.63 -3.24 -1.56
C LYS A 136 -22.84 -3.09 -2.49
N GLU A 137 -22.61 -2.97 -3.79
CA GLU A 137 -23.65 -2.54 -4.71
C GLU A 137 -24.68 -3.64 -4.99
N ILE A 138 -24.31 -4.91 -5.12
CA ILE A 138 -25.28 -6.02 -5.30
C ILE A 138 -26.33 -6.03 -4.17
N PHE A 139 -25.96 -5.67 -2.95
CA PHE A 139 -26.83 -5.71 -1.77
C PHE A 139 -27.68 -4.46 -1.55
N GLY A 140 -27.59 -3.48 -2.44
CA GLY A 140 -28.39 -2.25 -2.33
C GLY A 140 -27.59 -1.00 -1.94
N GLY A 141 -26.25 -1.08 -1.90
CA GLY A 141 -25.40 0.07 -1.65
C GLY A 141 -25.11 0.33 -0.16
N THR A 142 -24.77 1.57 0.17
CA THR A 142 -24.39 1.99 1.53
C THR A 142 -25.52 1.75 2.53
N GLY A 143 -25.21 1.11 3.67
CA GLY A 143 -26.17 0.81 4.73
C GLY A 143 -26.88 -0.54 4.59
N ARG A 144 -26.66 -1.25 3.47
CA ARG A 144 -27.11 -2.64 3.24
C ARG A 144 -25.98 -3.61 2.98
N ASN A 145 -24.74 -3.12 2.96
CA ASN A 145 -23.55 -3.94 2.80
C ASN A 145 -23.36 -4.84 4.04
N PHE A 146 -23.42 -6.15 3.83
CA PHE A 146 -23.28 -7.13 4.91
C PHE A 146 -21.83 -7.31 5.39
N LEU A 147 -20.86 -6.80 4.62
CA LEU A 147 -19.44 -6.90 4.92
C LEU A 147 -18.70 -5.61 4.48
N ASN A 148 -17.47 -5.41 4.98
CA ASN A 148 -16.63 -4.28 4.59
C ASN A 148 -16.13 -4.41 3.12
N PRO A 149 -16.51 -3.49 2.21
CA PRO A 149 -16.17 -3.59 0.79
C PRO A 149 -14.66 -3.58 0.51
N ALA A 150 -13.88 -2.82 1.28
CA ALA A 150 -12.42 -2.79 1.14
C ALA A 150 -11.80 -4.14 1.52
N LEU A 151 -12.31 -4.77 2.60
CA LEU A 151 -11.82 -6.09 3.02
C LEU A 151 -12.26 -7.20 2.06
N ALA A 152 -13.46 -7.13 1.47
CA ALA A 152 -13.85 -8.05 0.39
C ALA A 152 -12.91 -7.95 -0.81
N GLY A 153 -12.60 -6.73 -1.26
CA GLY A 153 -11.67 -6.53 -2.36
C GLY A 153 -10.30 -7.12 -2.06
N ARG A 154 -9.79 -6.90 -0.83
CA ARG A 154 -8.51 -7.47 -0.38
C ARG A 154 -8.56 -8.99 -0.31
N ALA A 155 -9.66 -9.58 0.18
CA ALA A 155 -9.84 -11.02 0.22
C ALA A 155 -9.89 -11.63 -1.19
N PHE A 156 -10.56 -10.97 -2.14
CA PHE A 156 -10.55 -11.37 -3.53
C PHE A 156 -9.13 -11.40 -4.10
N LEU A 157 -8.34 -10.35 -3.88
CA LEU A 157 -6.94 -10.32 -4.32
C LEU A 157 -6.09 -11.39 -3.63
N PHE A 158 -6.35 -11.67 -2.35
CA PHE A 158 -5.67 -12.71 -1.59
C PHE A 158 -5.80 -14.09 -2.22
N PHE A 159 -7.00 -14.46 -2.68
CA PHE A 159 -7.24 -15.76 -3.30
C PHE A 159 -6.95 -15.80 -4.80
N ALA A 160 -7.18 -14.69 -5.52
CA ALA A 160 -7.00 -14.65 -6.97
C ALA A 160 -5.54 -14.39 -7.38
N TYR A 161 -4.80 -13.57 -6.62
CA TYR A 161 -3.44 -13.12 -6.94
C TYR A 161 -2.52 -13.21 -5.72
N PRO A 162 -2.31 -14.42 -5.15
CA PRO A 162 -1.55 -14.59 -3.91
C PRO A 162 -0.10 -14.10 -4.01
N ALA A 163 0.51 -14.18 -5.19
CA ALA A 163 1.90 -13.80 -5.41
C ALA A 163 2.19 -12.30 -5.21
N GLN A 164 1.17 -11.43 -5.32
CA GLN A 164 1.32 -9.98 -5.20
C GLN A 164 0.77 -9.42 -3.87
N ILE A 165 0.29 -10.28 -2.98
CA ILE A 165 -0.35 -9.89 -1.71
C ILE A 165 0.09 -10.73 -0.51
N SER A 166 0.86 -11.79 -0.75
CA SER A 166 1.39 -12.70 0.26
C SER A 166 2.85 -13.06 -0.04
N GLY A 167 3.53 -13.62 0.96
CA GLY A 167 4.95 -13.97 0.87
C GLY A 167 5.86 -12.83 1.33
N ASP A 168 7.15 -12.97 1.07
CA ASP A 168 8.21 -12.13 1.68
C ASP A 168 8.74 -11.06 0.73
N LEU A 169 8.40 -11.12 -0.57
CA LEU A 169 8.93 -10.22 -1.60
C LEU A 169 8.07 -8.97 -1.84
N VAL A 170 6.82 -8.97 -1.39
CA VAL A 170 5.83 -7.95 -1.80
C VAL A 170 5.81 -6.72 -0.89
N TRP A 171 6.44 -6.78 0.29
CA TRP A 171 6.29 -5.76 1.34
C TRP A 171 7.31 -4.62 1.25
N THR A 172 8.41 -4.82 0.53
CA THR A 172 9.45 -3.80 0.33
C THR A 172 9.52 -3.47 -1.16
N ALA A 173 9.46 -2.18 -1.49
CA ALA A 173 9.49 -1.72 -2.87
C ALA A 173 10.91 -1.68 -3.45
N ALA A 174 11.63 -2.79 -3.30
CA ALA A 174 12.94 -3.04 -3.88
C ALA A 174 12.88 -4.44 -4.52
N ASP A 175 12.95 -4.49 -5.84
CA ASP A 175 12.83 -5.75 -6.58
C ASP A 175 13.94 -6.73 -6.18
N GLY A 176 13.56 -7.98 -5.89
CA GLY A 176 14.44 -9.02 -5.36
C GLY A 176 14.69 -8.98 -3.85
N PHE A 177 14.16 -8.00 -3.10
CA PHE A 177 14.33 -7.95 -1.65
C PHE A 177 13.35 -8.91 -0.97
N SER A 178 13.88 -9.98 -0.37
CA SER A 178 13.09 -10.92 0.43
C SER A 178 13.15 -10.57 1.90
N GLY A 179 12.01 -10.24 2.50
CA GLY A 179 11.89 -9.95 3.92
C GLY A 179 10.71 -10.62 4.58
N ALA A 180 10.99 -11.63 5.41
CA ALA A 180 9.99 -12.24 6.26
C ALA A 180 9.37 -11.18 7.17
N THR A 181 8.04 -11.05 7.13
CA THR A 181 7.32 -10.13 8.01
C THR A 181 7.58 -10.49 9.48
N PRO A 182 7.54 -9.54 10.44
CA PRO A 182 7.76 -9.85 11.85
C PRO A 182 6.83 -10.95 12.40
N LEU A 183 5.59 -11.04 11.89
CA LEU A 183 4.67 -12.11 12.26
C LEU A 183 5.10 -13.47 11.69
N ALA A 184 5.59 -13.51 10.44
CA ALA A 184 6.13 -14.73 9.85
C ALA A 184 7.40 -15.19 10.58
N GLN A 185 8.30 -14.26 10.92
CA GLN A 185 9.50 -14.56 11.72
C GLN A 185 9.15 -15.12 13.09
N TRP A 186 8.15 -14.55 13.78
CA TRP A 186 7.66 -15.07 15.05
C TRP A 186 7.10 -16.47 14.87
N SER A 187 6.25 -16.70 13.86
CA SER A 187 5.63 -18.00 13.64
C SER A 187 6.65 -19.14 13.49
N VAL A 188 7.84 -18.83 12.94
CA VAL A 188 8.91 -19.82 12.73
C VAL A 188 9.84 -19.93 13.93
N GLY A 189 10.25 -18.81 14.55
CA GLY A 189 11.34 -18.78 15.53
C GLY A 189 11.03 -18.11 16.87
N GLY A 190 9.78 -17.72 17.12
CA GLY A 190 9.34 -17.06 18.34
C GLY A 190 9.86 -15.62 18.49
N VAL A 191 9.87 -15.09 19.72
CA VAL A 191 10.30 -13.70 19.99
C VAL A 191 11.79 -13.48 19.70
N HIS A 192 12.61 -14.53 19.81
CA HIS A 192 14.06 -14.43 19.65
C HIS A 192 14.51 -14.31 18.18
N SER A 193 13.66 -14.66 17.22
CA SER A 193 13.93 -14.51 15.78
C SER A 193 13.52 -13.15 15.22
N LEU A 194 12.87 -12.30 16.02
CA LEU A 194 12.39 -10.99 15.58
C LEU A 194 13.56 -10.05 15.29
N THR A 195 13.86 -9.90 14.01
CA THR A 195 14.95 -9.04 13.52
C THR A 195 14.48 -8.20 12.33
N ASN A 196 14.98 -6.98 12.26
CA ASN A 196 14.75 -6.11 11.10
C ASN A 196 15.52 -6.68 9.92
N VAL A 197 14.81 -7.02 8.85
CA VAL A 197 15.37 -7.68 7.67
C VAL A 197 16.49 -6.86 7.03
N THR A 198 16.42 -5.53 7.12
CA THR A 198 17.38 -4.64 6.48
C THR A 198 18.55 -4.25 7.38
N THR A 199 18.34 -4.12 8.69
CA THR A 199 19.40 -3.70 9.63
C THR A 199 20.00 -4.83 10.47
N GLY A 200 19.37 -6.00 10.48
CA GLY A 200 19.75 -7.14 11.33
C GLY A 200 19.52 -6.93 12.84
N GLN A 201 19.01 -5.76 13.25
CA GLN A 201 18.78 -5.45 14.66
C GLN A 201 17.54 -6.16 15.20
N SER A 202 17.57 -6.55 16.47
CA SER A 202 16.43 -7.19 17.11
C SER A 202 15.25 -6.21 17.25
N ILE A 203 14.06 -6.69 16.90
CA ILE A 203 12.82 -5.92 17.03
C ILE A 203 12.21 -6.26 18.40
N SER A 204 12.13 -5.27 19.29
CA SER A 204 11.42 -5.40 20.56
C SER A 204 10.07 -4.70 20.53
N TRP A 205 9.08 -5.27 21.23
CA TRP A 205 7.75 -4.68 21.35
C TRP A 205 7.75 -3.39 22.19
N HIS A 206 8.75 -3.20 23.04
CA HIS A 206 8.87 -2.07 23.97
C HIS A 206 9.62 -0.84 23.39
N GLY A 207 9.95 -0.83 22.09
CA GLY A 207 10.85 0.17 21.48
C GLY A 207 10.30 0.97 20.29
N ARG A 208 8.99 1.06 20.05
CA ARG A 208 8.41 1.86 18.94
C ARG A 208 7.92 3.20 19.50
N VAL A 209 8.44 4.38 19.15
CA VAL A 209 8.38 5.05 17.83
C VAL A 209 9.60 5.97 17.59
N TYR A 210 10.58 6.02 18.50
CA TYR A 210 11.67 7.00 18.46
C TYR A 210 13.05 6.34 18.62
N ARG A 211 13.61 5.83 17.53
CA ARG A 211 15.06 5.81 17.30
C ARG A 211 15.33 5.92 15.81
#